data_AF-A0A7S2W716-F1
#
_entry.id   AF-A0A7S2W716-F1
#
_cell.length_a   1.000
_cell.length_b   1.000
_cell.length_c   1.000
_cell.angle_alpha   90.00
_cell.angle_beta   90.00
_cell.angle_gamma   90.00
#
_symmetry.space_group_name_H-M   'P 1'
#
loop_
_entity.id
_entity.type
_entity.pdbx_description
1 polymer ?
#
loop_
_entity_poly.entity_id
_entity_poly.type
_entity_poly.pdbx_seq_one_letter_code
_entity_poly.pdbx_strand_id
1 'polypeptide(L)'
;MPYRQKESVSNFILDNWDTLNVSNGLLDMLKQTPFVKRSNTLGKEIQFVKAEEVYDPRNNFLNGIFEKGCSCFPAEEFGRNEWLEKLAILGLKNEIDKDTFMKCAREVEARNDSAKAIILFEYYSEHFADFYNNSLEFIEIFRGLRCVPGLLNDASISLYKFDEVA
;
A
#
# COMPACT_ATOMS: atom_id res chain seq x y z
N MET A 1 -17.86 -7.52 -17.56
CA MET A 1 -18.71 -8.47 -16.81
C MET A 1 -19.59 -7.71 -15.81
N PRO A 2 -20.89 -8.02 -15.73
CA PRO A 2 -21.80 -7.55 -14.69
C PRO A 2 -21.28 -7.80 -13.26
N TYR A 3 -21.56 -6.87 -12.34
CA TYR A 3 -21.14 -6.91 -10.93
C TYR A 3 -21.46 -8.24 -10.22
N ARG A 4 -22.68 -8.76 -10.40
CA ARG A 4 -23.12 -10.05 -9.83
C ARG A 4 -22.27 -11.24 -10.27
N GLN A 5 -21.76 -11.23 -11.51
CA GLN A 5 -20.90 -12.30 -12.00
C GLN A 5 -19.55 -12.29 -11.28
N LYS A 6 -19.01 -11.10 -10.95
CA LYS A 6 -17.76 -10.98 -10.21
C LYS A 6 -17.90 -11.50 -8.78
N GLU A 7 -19.01 -11.24 -8.10
CA GLU A 7 -19.27 -11.79 -6.76
C GLU A 7 -19.43 -13.31 -6.76
N SER A 8 -20.14 -13.87 -7.76
CA SER A 8 -20.23 -15.32 -7.90
C SER A 8 -18.86 -15.98 -8.14
N VAL A 9 -17.99 -15.31 -8.91
CA VAL A 9 -16.61 -15.75 -9.12
C VAL A 9 -15.81 -15.69 -7.82
N SER A 10 -15.93 -14.63 -7.03
CA SER A 10 -15.24 -14.52 -5.73
C SER A 10 -15.62 -15.64 -4.76
N ASN A 11 -16.91 -15.94 -4.64
CA ASN A 11 -17.38 -17.04 -3.79
C ASN A 11 -16.87 -18.40 -4.31
N PHE A 12 -16.94 -18.63 -5.62
CA PHE A 12 -16.39 -19.83 -6.23
C PHE A 12 -14.89 -20.01 -5.96
N ILE A 13 -14.11 -18.93 -6.03
CA ILE A 13 -12.68 -18.94 -5.72
C ILE A 13 -12.43 -19.34 -4.27
N LEU A 14 -13.22 -18.80 -3.31
CA LEU A 14 -13.11 -19.20 -1.90
C LEU A 14 -13.42 -20.68 -1.71
N ASP A 15 -14.57 -21.12 -2.22
CA ASP A 15 -15.08 -22.49 -2.02
C ASP A 15 -14.16 -23.55 -2.64
N ASN A 16 -13.37 -23.17 -3.65
CA ASN A 16 -12.52 -24.10 -4.41
C ASN A 16 -11.03 -23.77 -4.33
N TRP A 17 -10.61 -22.92 -3.38
CA TRP A 17 -9.24 -22.41 -3.32
C TRP A 17 -8.18 -23.51 -3.30
N ASP A 18 -8.38 -24.56 -2.49
CA ASP A 18 -7.42 -25.66 -2.37
C ASP A 18 -7.19 -26.39 -3.71
N THR A 19 -8.22 -26.47 -4.55
CA THR A 19 -8.10 -27.05 -5.90
C THR A 19 -7.41 -26.08 -6.86
N LEU A 20 -7.75 -24.79 -6.78
CA LEU A 20 -7.21 -23.75 -7.66
C LEU A 20 -5.71 -23.51 -7.40
N ASN A 21 -5.29 -23.56 -6.14
CA ASN A 21 -3.93 -23.26 -5.71
C ASN A 21 -2.89 -24.32 -6.12
N VAL A 22 -3.33 -25.52 -6.52
CA VAL A 22 -2.44 -26.59 -7.00
C VAL A 22 -2.03 -26.38 -8.46
N SER A 23 -2.82 -25.63 -9.24
CA SER A 23 -2.58 -25.41 -10.67
C SER A 23 -1.93 -24.06 -10.93
N ASN A 24 -0.62 -24.06 -11.24
CA ASN A 24 0.11 -22.84 -11.58
C ASN A 24 -0.56 -22.04 -12.72
N GLY A 25 -1.10 -22.72 -13.73
CA GLY A 25 -1.80 -22.05 -14.83
C GLY A 25 -3.06 -21.31 -14.41
N LEU A 26 -3.83 -21.86 -13.45
CA LEU A 26 -5.01 -21.18 -12.91
C LEU A 26 -4.61 -20.03 -11.98
N LEU A 27 -3.57 -20.21 -11.18
CA LEU A 27 -3.02 -19.13 -10.36
C LEU A 27 -2.55 -17.95 -11.21
N ASP A 28 -1.84 -18.21 -12.31
CA ASP A 28 -1.37 -17.16 -13.20
C ASP A 28 -2.54 -16.42 -13.88
N MET A 29 -3.60 -17.13 -14.25
CA MET A 29 -4.83 -16.49 -14.72
C MET A 29 -5.49 -15.63 -13.64
N LEU A 30 -5.57 -16.12 -12.39
CA LEU A 30 -6.14 -15.38 -11.27
C LEU A 30 -5.32 -14.12 -10.93
N LYS A 31 -3.99 -14.21 -10.95
CA LYS A 31 -3.08 -13.06 -10.76
C LYS A 31 -3.35 -11.93 -11.75
N GLN A 32 -3.63 -12.29 -13.01
CA GLN A 32 -3.89 -11.32 -14.07
C GLN A 32 -5.35 -10.83 -14.11
N THR A 33 -6.24 -11.42 -13.31
CA THR A 33 -7.67 -11.09 -13.34
C THR A 33 -8.00 -9.96 -12.36
N PRO A 34 -8.68 -8.88 -12.79
CA PRO A 34 -9.13 -7.82 -11.90
C PRO A 34 -10.45 -8.20 -11.21
N PHE A 35 -10.33 -8.89 -10.07
CA PHE A 35 -11.46 -9.36 -9.26
C PHE A 35 -11.43 -8.86 -7.80
N VAL A 36 -10.32 -8.27 -7.34
CA VAL A 36 -10.20 -7.75 -5.98
C VAL A 36 -10.92 -6.42 -5.89
N LYS A 37 -11.83 -6.27 -4.94
CA LYS A 37 -12.52 -4.99 -4.71
C LYS A 37 -11.56 -4.00 -4.07
N ARG A 38 -11.57 -2.78 -4.60
CA ARG A 38 -10.89 -1.60 -4.08
C ARG A 38 -11.92 -0.47 -4.06
N SER A 39 -12.00 0.28 -2.97
CA SER A 39 -12.87 1.44 -2.92
C SER A 39 -12.11 2.70 -3.34
N ASN A 40 -12.68 3.50 -4.22
CA ASN A 40 -12.17 4.87 -4.45
C ASN A 40 -12.93 5.87 -3.55
N THR A 41 -12.31 7.01 -3.27
CA THR A 41 -12.95 8.25 -2.78
C THR A 41 -14.10 8.05 -1.77
N LEU A 42 -13.75 7.84 -0.50
CA LEU A 42 -14.71 7.77 0.62
C LEU A 42 -15.77 6.66 0.51
N GLY A 43 -15.46 5.50 -0.07
CA GLY A 43 -16.39 4.35 -0.02
C GLY A 43 -17.45 4.34 -1.12
N LYS A 44 -17.45 5.30 -2.05
CA LYS A 44 -18.60 5.54 -2.94
C LYS A 44 -18.60 4.70 -4.21
N GLU A 45 -17.43 4.28 -4.67
CA GLU A 45 -17.31 3.47 -5.89
C GLU A 45 -16.36 2.30 -5.64
N ILE A 46 -16.78 1.13 -6.12
CA ILE A 46 -15.99 -0.11 -6.08
C ILE A 46 -15.37 -0.31 -7.45
N GLN A 47 -14.03 -0.26 -7.47
CA GLN A 47 -13.22 -0.67 -8.60
C GLN A 47 -12.75 -2.11 -8.36
N PHE A 48 -12.67 -2.88 -9.45
CA PHE A 48 -12.04 -4.19 -9.42
C PHE A 48 -10.64 -4.10 -10.01
N VAL A 49 -9.66 -4.55 -9.24
CA VAL A 49 -8.24 -4.50 -9.57
C VAL A 49 -7.60 -5.88 -9.38
N LYS A 50 -6.37 -6.05 -9.86
CA LYS A 50 -5.59 -7.26 -9.58
C LYS A 50 -5.07 -7.23 -8.14
N ALA A 51 -4.70 -8.41 -7.62
CA ALA A 51 -4.10 -8.53 -6.29
C ALA A 51 -2.80 -7.72 -6.17
N GLU A 52 -1.97 -7.69 -7.22
CA GLU A 52 -0.69 -6.93 -7.26
C GLU A 52 -0.85 -5.41 -7.22
N GLU A 53 -2.07 -4.90 -7.41
CA GLU A 53 -2.29 -3.45 -7.41
C GLU A 53 -2.54 -2.90 -6.01
N VAL A 54 -3.01 -3.73 -5.08
CA VAL A 54 -3.35 -3.38 -3.69
C VAL A 54 -2.27 -3.81 -2.70
N TYR A 55 -2.20 -3.11 -1.58
CA TYR A 55 -1.29 -3.44 -0.48
C TYR A 55 -1.95 -4.31 0.58
N ASP A 56 -1.15 -5.03 1.36
CA ASP A 56 -1.59 -5.77 2.52
C ASP A 56 -1.87 -4.82 3.71
N PRO A 57 -3.11 -4.72 4.21
CA PRO A 57 -3.43 -3.87 5.36
C PRO A 57 -2.82 -4.39 6.69
N ARG A 58 -2.27 -5.60 6.72
CA ARG A 58 -1.54 -6.15 7.88
C ARG A 58 -0.14 -5.57 8.01
N ASN A 59 0.37 -4.89 6.97
CA ASN A 59 1.62 -4.17 7.05
C ASN A 59 1.44 -2.90 7.89
N ASN A 60 2.03 -2.89 9.09
CA ASN A 60 1.87 -1.80 10.06
C ASN A 60 2.33 -0.45 9.52
N PHE A 61 3.41 -0.42 8.72
CA PHE A 61 3.91 0.81 8.13
C PHE A 61 2.91 1.38 7.11
N LEU A 62 2.46 0.57 6.15
CA LEU A 62 1.51 1.01 5.13
C LEU A 62 0.18 1.44 5.75
N ASN A 63 -0.31 0.68 6.73
CA ASN A 63 -1.55 0.99 7.44
C ASN A 63 -1.42 2.23 8.36
N GLY A 64 -0.21 2.57 8.80
CA GLY A 64 0.08 3.80 9.55
C GLY A 64 0.14 5.04 8.65
N ILE A 65 0.62 4.89 7.41
CA ILE A 65 0.72 6.00 6.45
C ILE A 65 -0.57 6.22 5.66
N PHE A 66 -1.15 5.16 5.10
CA PHE A 66 -2.36 5.27 4.29
C PHE A 66 -3.60 5.26 5.17
N GLU A 67 -4.57 6.13 4.86
CA GLU A 67 -5.84 6.16 5.57
C GLU A 67 -6.59 4.83 5.46
N LYS A 68 -7.32 4.47 6.52
CA LYS A 68 -8.28 3.37 6.45
C LYS A 68 -9.35 3.69 5.41
N GLY A 69 -9.56 2.77 4.46
CA GLY A 69 -10.45 3.00 3.32
C GLY A 69 -9.85 3.85 2.20
N CYS A 70 -8.55 4.13 2.24
CA CYS A 70 -7.83 4.61 1.08
C CYS A 70 -7.92 3.59 -0.06
N SER A 71 -7.88 4.07 -1.30
CA SER A 71 -7.90 3.25 -2.51
C SER A 71 -6.67 2.36 -2.69
N CYS A 72 -5.80 2.26 -1.70
CA CYS A 72 -4.60 1.46 -1.74
C CYS A 72 -4.80 0.03 -1.19
N PHE A 73 -5.83 -0.20 -0.36
CA PHE A 73 -6.11 -1.50 0.27
C PHE A 73 -7.30 -2.25 -0.38
N PRO A 74 -7.38 -3.58 -0.19
CA PRO A 74 -8.57 -4.35 -0.52
C PRO A 74 -9.79 -3.85 0.29
N ALA A 75 -10.95 -3.83 -0.35
CA ALA A 75 -12.21 -3.39 0.24
C ALA A 75 -13.15 -4.58 0.53
N GLU A 76 -14.15 -4.34 1.39
CA GLU A 76 -15.21 -5.29 1.73
C GLU A 76 -14.66 -6.66 2.19
N GLU A 77 -15.15 -7.76 1.62
CA GLU A 77 -14.75 -9.11 2.00
C GLU A 77 -13.24 -9.35 1.82
N PHE A 78 -12.59 -8.68 0.87
CA PHE A 78 -11.19 -8.88 0.53
C PHE A 78 -10.23 -8.31 1.59
N GLY A 79 -10.72 -7.49 2.52
CA GLY A 79 -9.95 -7.03 3.67
C GLY A 79 -9.89 -8.03 4.83
N ARG A 80 -10.61 -9.17 4.76
CA ARG A 80 -10.61 -10.20 5.80
C ARG A 80 -9.38 -11.10 5.70
N ASN A 81 -8.83 -11.55 6.82
CA ASN A 81 -7.61 -12.38 6.88
C ASN A 81 -7.64 -13.58 5.92
N GLU A 82 -8.77 -14.29 5.86
CA GLU A 82 -8.97 -15.44 4.96
C GLU A 82 -8.72 -15.10 3.47
N TRP A 83 -9.09 -13.89 3.06
CA TRP A 83 -8.81 -13.40 1.70
C TRP A 83 -7.38 -12.92 1.58
N LEU A 84 -6.84 -12.20 2.57
CA LEU A 84 -5.47 -11.67 2.52
C LEU A 84 -4.42 -12.78 2.37
N GLU A 85 -4.63 -13.95 3.00
CA GLU A 85 -3.78 -15.14 2.81
C GLU A 85 -3.76 -15.63 1.36
N LYS A 86 -4.93 -15.66 0.71
CA LYS A 86 -5.08 -16.09 -0.69
C LYS A 86 -4.51 -15.04 -1.64
N LEU A 87 -4.80 -13.77 -1.39
CA LEU A 87 -4.29 -12.66 -2.18
C LEU A 87 -2.77 -12.55 -2.09
N ALA A 88 -2.14 -12.89 -0.96
CA ALA A 88 -0.68 -12.98 -0.83
C ALA A 88 -0.07 -13.93 -1.86
N ILE A 89 -0.69 -15.09 -2.09
CA ILE A 89 -0.26 -16.05 -3.13
C ILE A 89 -0.45 -15.48 -4.55
N LEU A 90 -1.48 -14.64 -4.72
CA LEU A 90 -1.79 -13.95 -5.98
C LEU A 90 -0.99 -12.64 -6.19
N GLY A 91 -0.05 -12.31 -5.30
CA GLY A 91 0.83 -11.16 -5.45
C GLY A 91 0.37 -9.88 -4.74
N LEU A 92 -0.50 -9.97 -3.73
CA LEU A 92 -0.79 -8.86 -2.82
C LEU A 92 0.52 -8.22 -2.32
N LYS A 93 0.64 -6.91 -2.48
CA LYS A 93 1.88 -6.21 -2.14
C LYS A 93 2.05 -6.07 -0.63
N ASN A 94 3.03 -6.75 -0.08
CA ASN A 94 3.42 -6.63 1.33
C ASN A 94 4.80 -5.99 1.52
N GLU A 95 5.65 -5.99 0.50
CA GLU A 95 6.98 -5.40 0.55
C GLU A 95 6.94 -3.89 0.26
N ILE A 96 7.81 -3.15 0.95
CA ILE A 96 7.96 -1.70 0.76
C ILE A 96 9.16 -1.47 -0.16
N ASP A 97 8.89 -1.50 -1.46
CA ASP A 97 9.88 -1.05 -2.43
C ASP A 97 10.01 0.49 -2.44
N LYS A 98 10.97 0.99 -3.21
CA LYS A 98 11.24 2.42 -3.32
C LYS A 98 10.05 3.20 -3.85
N ASP A 99 9.34 2.65 -4.83
CA ASP A 99 8.19 3.32 -5.42
C ASP A 99 7.04 3.43 -4.42
N THR A 100 6.84 2.40 -3.60
CA THR A 100 5.87 2.37 -2.51
C THR A 100 6.25 3.37 -1.43
N PHE A 101 7.51 3.36 -0.99
CA PHE A 101 8.01 4.33 -0.02
C PHE A 101 7.88 5.77 -0.51
N MET A 102 8.18 6.04 -1.79
CA MET A 102 8.00 7.37 -2.39
C MET A 102 6.54 7.81 -2.45
N LYS A 103 5.60 6.89 -2.70
CA LYS A 103 4.17 7.18 -2.62
C LYS A 103 3.77 7.56 -1.19
N CYS A 104 4.28 6.83 -0.19
CA CYS A 104 4.08 7.16 1.22
C CYS A 104 4.60 8.56 1.56
N ALA A 105 5.82 8.89 1.15
CA ALA A 105 6.41 10.21 1.39
C ALA A 105 5.60 11.36 0.77
N ARG A 106 5.09 11.18 -0.45
CA ARG A 106 4.20 12.15 -1.11
C ARG A 106 2.86 12.31 -0.40
N GLU A 107 2.26 11.23 0.09
CA GLU A 107 1.02 11.32 0.87
C GLU A 107 1.21 12.11 2.18
N VAL A 108 2.35 11.89 2.86
CA VAL A 108 2.69 12.62 4.08
C VAL A 108 2.83 14.12 3.80
N GLU A 109 3.59 14.49 2.76
CA GLU A 109 3.75 15.89 2.34
C GLU A 109 2.42 16.52 1.94
N ALA A 110 1.63 15.84 1.08
CA ALA A 110 0.37 16.35 0.57
C ALA A 110 -0.66 16.63 1.68
N ARG A 111 -0.60 15.86 2.78
CA ARG A 111 -1.49 16.02 3.94
C ARG A 111 -0.91 16.91 5.03
N ASN A 112 0.38 17.23 4.94
CA ASN A 112 1.15 17.89 5.99
C ASN A 112 0.95 17.24 7.37
N ASP A 113 1.01 15.91 7.41
CA ASP A 113 0.70 15.10 8.59
C ASP A 113 1.98 14.72 9.36
N SER A 114 2.22 15.40 10.48
CA SER A 114 3.41 15.21 11.30
C SER A 114 3.47 13.85 12.00
N ALA A 115 2.33 13.26 12.35
CA ALA A 115 2.31 11.92 12.97
C ALA A 115 2.76 10.86 11.96
N LYS A 116 2.26 10.96 10.71
CA LYS A 116 2.69 10.06 9.64
C LYS A 116 4.14 10.31 9.19
N ALA A 117 4.62 11.55 9.27
CA ALA A 117 6.02 11.87 9.00
C ALA A 117 6.97 11.18 9.99
N ILE A 118 6.59 11.06 11.26
CA ILE A 118 7.36 10.31 12.25
C ILE A 118 7.44 8.82 11.85
N ILE A 119 6.31 8.20 11.52
CA ILE A 119 6.27 6.79 11.07
C ILE A 119 7.15 6.59 9.82
N LEU A 120 7.06 7.52 8.86
CA LEU A 120 7.88 7.50 7.64
C LEU A 120 9.37 7.56 7.96
N PHE A 121 9.76 8.47 8.85
CA PHE A 121 11.15 8.68 9.23
C PHE A 121 11.74 7.51 10.03
N GLU A 122 10.96 6.94 10.95
CA GLU A 122 11.34 5.73 11.69
C GLU A 122 11.60 4.55 10.73
N TYR A 123 10.66 4.29 9.81
CA TYR A 123 10.82 3.22 8.82
C TYR A 123 12.07 3.42 7.94
N TYR A 124 12.27 4.65 7.45
CA TYR A 124 13.45 5.00 6.65
C TYR A 124 14.75 4.77 7.42
N SER A 125 14.80 5.13 8.70
CA SER A 125 15.98 4.99 9.54
C SER A 125 16.33 3.52 9.79
N GLU A 126 15.32 2.67 10.02
CA GLU A 126 15.50 1.23 10.22
C GLU A 126 15.95 0.51 8.93
N HIS A 127 15.54 1.01 7.76
CA HIS A 127 15.78 0.37 6.45
C HIS A 127 16.73 1.18 5.56
N PHE A 128 17.52 2.09 6.15
CA PHE A 128 18.33 3.06 5.40
C PHE A 128 19.22 2.42 4.32
N ALA A 129 19.81 1.26 4.62
CA ALA A 129 20.70 0.52 3.73
C ALA A 129 20.01 0.06 2.42
N ASP A 130 18.72 -0.26 2.49
CA ASP A 130 17.94 -0.75 1.34
C ASP A 130 17.68 0.39 0.33
N PHE A 131 17.58 1.62 0.84
CA PHE A 131 17.34 2.80 0.02
C PHE A 131 18.63 3.40 -0.57
N TYR A 132 19.73 3.39 0.21
CA TYR A 132 20.99 4.06 -0.16
C TYR A 132 21.72 3.40 -1.34
N ASN A 133 21.69 2.07 -1.45
CA ASN A 133 22.54 1.35 -2.40
C ASN A 133 22.08 1.42 -3.87
N ASN A 134 20.91 1.99 -4.20
CA ASN A 134 20.23 1.64 -5.45
C ASN A 134 19.42 2.75 -6.17
N SER A 135 19.83 4.02 -6.21
CA SER A 135 19.43 5.01 -7.26
C SER A 135 19.65 6.46 -6.79
N LEU A 136 20.44 7.23 -7.53
CA LEU A 136 20.60 8.68 -7.33
C LEU A 136 19.28 9.44 -7.52
N GLU A 137 18.42 8.98 -8.43
CA GLU A 137 17.11 9.59 -8.71
C GLU A 137 16.19 9.53 -7.48
N PHE A 138 16.18 8.41 -6.76
CA PHE A 138 15.42 8.29 -5.53
C PHE A 138 15.85 9.35 -4.50
N ILE A 139 17.16 9.50 -4.30
CA ILE A 139 17.72 10.45 -3.33
C ILE A 139 17.37 11.89 -3.72
N GLU A 140 17.50 12.24 -4.99
CA GLU A 140 17.19 13.59 -5.48
C GLU A 140 15.71 13.96 -5.28
N ILE A 141 14.79 13.05 -5.61
CA ILE A 141 13.35 13.32 -5.41
C ILE A 141 13.03 13.35 -3.92
N PHE A 142 13.54 12.39 -3.14
CA PHE A 142 13.24 12.27 -1.72
C PHE A 142 13.76 13.48 -0.92
N ARG A 143 14.92 14.02 -1.27
CA ARG A 143 15.45 15.28 -0.69
C ARG A 143 14.51 16.46 -0.89
N GLY A 144 13.78 16.50 -2.01
CA GLY A 144 12.86 17.57 -2.33
C GLY A 144 11.56 17.57 -1.52
N LEU A 145 11.21 16.46 -0.87
CA LEU A 145 9.93 16.27 -0.17
C LEU A 145 9.96 16.82 1.26
N ARG A 146 8.93 17.59 1.62
CA ARG A 146 8.68 18.04 3.00
C ARG A 146 8.02 16.92 3.80
N CYS A 147 8.83 15.96 4.25
CA CYS A 147 8.36 14.80 5.01
C CYS A 147 9.22 14.48 6.25
N VAL A 148 10.21 15.32 6.57
CA VAL A 148 11.02 15.18 7.79
C VAL A 148 10.34 15.96 8.92
N PRO A 149 9.96 15.30 10.03
CA PRO A 149 9.37 16.00 11.16
C PRO A 149 10.44 16.82 11.89
N GLY A 150 10.14 18.08 12.21
CA GLY A 150 11.00 18.95 13.02
C GLY A 150 10.21 19.90 13.92
N LEU A 151 10.81 20.32 15.03
CA LEU A 151 10.16 21.23 15.98
C LEU A 151 10.22 22.67 15.46
N LEU A 152 9.04 23.30 15.29
CA LEU A 152 8.91 24.72 15.03
C LEU A 152 8.45 25.39 16.33
N ASN A 153 9.43 25.74 17.17
CA ASN A 153 9.25 26.19 18.55
C ASN A 153 8.52 25.15 19.43
N ASP A 154 8.58 25.29 20.76
CA ASP A 154 8.20 24.25 21.76
C ASP A 154 6.74 23.74 21.72
N ALA A 155 5.94 24.04 20.69
CA ALA A 155 4.53 23.71 20.62
C ALA A 155 4.03 23.08 19.29
N SER A 156 4.81 23.04 18.20
CA SER A 156 4.32 22.48 16.92
C SER A 156 5.37 21.75 16.09
N ILE A 157 5.02 20.58 15.55
CA ILE A 157 5.86 19.83 14.59
C ILE A 157 5.51 20.31 13.18
N SER A 158 6.53 20.77 12.46
CA SER A 158 6.46 21.13 11.02
C SER A 158 7.20 20.11 10.18
N LEU A 159 6.88 20.06 8.88
CA LEU A 159 7.56 19.20 7.92
C LEU A 159 8.60 19.98 7.12
N TYR A 160 9.82 19.44 7.11
CA TYR A 160 10.97 20.00 6.44
C TYR A 160 11.46 19.05 5.36
N LYS A 161 12.26 19.61 4.45
CA LYS A 161 13.08 18.80 3.54
C LYS A 161 14.31 18.27 4.25
N PHE A 162 14.92 17.22 3.71
CA PHE A 162 16.15 16.65 4.29
C PHE A 162 17.33 17.62 4.30
N ASP A 163 17.41 18.54 3.34
CA ASP A 163 18.46 19.56 3.24
C ASP A 163 18.20 20.79 4.13
N GLU A 164 16.97 20.96 4.63
CA GLU A 164 16.60 22.05 5.55
C GLU A 164 16.91 21.73 7.03
N VAL A 165 17.25 20.47 7.35
CA VAL A 165 17.50 19.98 8.73
C VAL A 165 18.99 19.68 8.98
N ALA A 166 19.85 19.81 7.96
CA ALA A 166 21.28 19.51 8.00
C ALA A 166 22.15 20.71 8.44
#